data_AF-A0A4P9XCZ5-F1
#
_entry.id   AF-A0A4P9XCZ5-F1
#
_cell.length_a   1.000
_cell.length_b   1.000
_cell.length_c   1.000
_cell.angle_alpha   90.00
_cell.angle_beta   90.00
_cell.angle_gamma   90.00
#
_symmetry.space_group_name_H-M   'P 1'
#
loop_
_entity.id
_entity.type
_entity.pdbx_description
1 polymer ?
#
loop_
_entity_poly.entity_id
_entity_poly.type
_entity_poly.pdbx_seq_one_letter_code
_entity_poly.pdbx_strand_id
1 'polypeptide(L)'
;MSNRPSTGRDGQACRCRLQPAEWAAQEPALKVVASLLDRSPGHVTSDEKTFGAPVYALPSLHGPMARDVIPDHPMDARAAYQVLQDILDLNGRPGLNLASFVTTYCEPEAAQIMAETANLNAIDLDEYPAINAIENRCVHILANLFNGPTSSADAASCVGVSTIGSSEAIILATLAMKRRWKNLREAAGQDATKPNFVMGANVQVAWEKCLRYLEIEPRLVYCSSDQLCMDVAKAADLVDENTVGVCAILGSTYTGEYEDVQGLNDLLEARRRKDASITAMIHVDAASGGFVAPFVAPDLVWDFRLPLVASINVSSHKYGFCLPGIGWALWRSHDFLPKELVFSVDYLGSPQMTFTLNFSKSSSPICMAYYVLIRYGRAGYRRVMEGLYKTATMLTQAIASMGLFRTLSKIDPHEGLPLVSFALANPKDHAWDEFDLAHQLRQRGWILPAYHMAPHAEGQKLVRVVLRQDFSYNRGELFLADLKHAVDALNEMDTAHLEHQRRHAKAMQAWSSVLRRGSHVSKGKSHSDVGGVIDHKGNLGVC
;
A
#
# COMPACT_ATOMS: atom_id res chain seq x y z
N MET A 1 -40.95 78.83 -28.08
CA MET A 1 -40.63 78.19 -29.37
C MET A 1 -39.55 77.14 -29.09
N SER A 2 -39.56 75.90 -29.58
CA SER A 2 -40.66 75.06 -30.11
C SER A 2 -40.15 73.63 -30.40
N ASN A 3 -40.98 72.61 -30.14
CA ASN A 3 -40.94 71.22 -30.62
C ASN A 3 -39.90 70.21 -30.05
N ARG A 4 -40.35 68.95 -30.02
CA ARG A 4 -39.65 67.65 -29.72
C ARG A 4 -39.35 66.93 -31.07
N PRO A 5 -38.76 65.70 -31.18
CA PRO A 5 -38.40 64.65 -30.20
C PRO A 5 -36.92 64.15 -30.36
N SER A 6 -36.43 62.92 -30.09
CA SER A 6 -36.99 61.60 -29.69
C SER A 6 -35.94 60.65 -29.05
N THR A 7 -36.39 59.80 -28.11
CA THR A 7 -35.96 58.41 -27.81
C THR A 7 -34.47 58.00 -27.82
N GLY A 8 -33.88 57.93 -26.62
CA GLY A 8 -33.47 56.67 -25.97
C GLY A 8 -32.35 55.78 -26.56
N ARG A 9 -31.29 55.56 -25.77
CA ARG A 9 -30.46 54.34 -25.77
C ARG A 9 -30.00 54.01 -24.34
N ASP A 10 -30.37 52.85 -23.83
CA ASP A 10 -29.81 52.29 -22.59
C ASP A 10 -28.45 51.61 -22.83
N GLY A 11 -27.66 51.46 -21.75
CA GLY A 11 -26.29 50.98 -21.81
C GLY A 11 -26.16 49.46 -22.01
N GLN A 12 -25.05 49.03 -22.62
CA GLN A 12 -24.76 47.63 -22.91
C GLN A 12 -23.57 47.13 -22.08
N ALA A 13 -23.86 46.56 -20.89
CA ALA A 13 -22.85 45.89 -20.07
C ALA A 13 -22.47 44.53 -20.68
N CYS A 14 -21.18 44.30 -20.93
CA CYS A 14 -20.70 43.08 -21.58
C CYS A 14 -20.78 41.87 -20.63
N ARG A 15 -21.87 41.09 -20.73
CA ARG A 15 -22.05 39.83 -19.99
C ARG A 15 -21.68 38.63 -20.85
N CYS A 16 -20.49 38.07 -20.63
CA CYS A 16 -20.13 36.74 -21.15
C CYS A 16 -20.92 35.63 -20.45
N ARG A 17 -22.20 35.49 -20.80
CA ARG A 17 -22.96 34.25 -20.55
C ARG A 17 -22.58 33.24 -21.64
N LEU A 18 -21.72 32.27 -21.29
CA LEU A 18 -21.69 31.00 -22.02
C LEU A 18 -23.10 30.41 -21.98
N GLN A 19 -23.72 30.18 -23.15
CA GLN A 19 -25.07 29.64 -23.21
C GLN A 19 -25.02 28.11 -23.22
N PRO A 20 -25.91 27.41 -22.49
CA PRO A 20 -25.98 25.94 -22.52
C PRO A 20 -26.28 25.33 -23.91
N ALA A 21 -26.68 26.14 -24.89
CA ALA A 21 -27.09 25.70 -26.22
C ALA A 21 -25.96 25.00 -27.02
N GLU A 22 -24.71 25.41 -26.85
CA GLU A 22 -23.57 24.83 -27.61
C GLU A 22 -23.27 23.39 -27.18
N TRP A 23 -23.60 23.01 -25.94
CA TRP A 23 -23.42 21.63 -25.46
C TRP A 23 -24.46 20.67 -26.03
N ALA A 24 -25.68 21.15 -26.32
CA ALA A 24 -26.73 20.34 -26.94
C ALA A 24 -26.35 19.90 -28.37
N ALA A 25 -25.56 20.70 -29.09
CA ALA A 25 -25.04 20.36 -30.42
C ALA A 25 -23.97 19.24 -30.39
N GLN A 26 -23.37 18.94 -29.24
CA GLN A 26 -22.35 17.89 -29.09
C GLN A 26 -22.95 16.50 -28.79
N GLU A 27 -24.23 16.42 -28.41
CA GLU A 27 -24.88 15.17 -28.03
C GLU A 27 -24.81 14.07 -29.12
N PRO A 28 -24.97 14.38 -30.44
CA PRO A 28 -24.78 13.40 -31.50
C PRO A 28 -23.33 12.89 -31.61
N ALA A 29 -22.34 13.78 -31.45
CA ALA A 29 -20.92 13.42 -31.54
C ALA A 29 -20.49 12.49 -30.38
N LEU A 30 -20.97 12.76 -29.17
CA LEU A 30 -20.75 11.90 -28.01
C LEU A 30 -21.41 10.52 -28.19
N LYS A 31 -22.59 10.45 -28.83
CA LYS A 31 -23.25 9.19 -29.21
C LYS A 31 -22.50 8.42 -30.31
N VAL A 32 -21.80 9.10 -31.22
CA VAL A 32 -20.88 8.46 -32.19
C VAL A 32 -19.66 7.87 -31.50
N VAL A 33 -19.04 8.59 -30.55
CA VAL A 33 -17.92 8.04 -29.76
C VAL A 33 -18.36 6.82 -28.94
N ALA A 34 -19.53 6.88 -28.30
CA ALA A 34 -20.10 5.72 -27.60
C ALA A 34 -20.33 4.52 -28.53
N SER A 35 -20.91 4.71 -29.71
CA SER A 35 -21.14 3.62 -30.68
C SER A 35 -19.90 3.14 -31.42
N LEU A 36 -18.77 3.85 -31.33
CA LEU A 36 -17.43 3.34 -31.67
C LEU A 36 -16.83 2.50 -30.55
N LEU A 37 -17.07 2.87 -29.30
CA LEU A 37 -16.62 2.13 -28.13
C LEU A 37 -17.40 0.82 -27.93
N ASP A 38 -18.69 0.76 -28.25
CA ASP A 38 -19.53 -0.43 -28.09
C ASP A 38 -19.52 -1.37 -29.34
N ARG A 39 -18.52 -1.27 -30.24
CA ARG A 39 -18.38 -2.19 -31.40
C ARG A 39 -17.73 -3.52 -31.00
N SER A 40 -18.39 -4.62 -31.32
CA SER A 40 -17.77 -5.96 -31.33
C SER A 40 -16.53 -6.00 -32.26
N PRO A 41 -15.52 -6.82 -31.96
CA PRO A 41 -14.37 -7.03 -32.86
C PRO A 41 -14.82 -7.44 -34.27
N GLY A 42 -14.58 -6.57 -35.24
CA GLY A 42 -14.87 -6.86 -36.64
C GLY A 42 -13.91 -7.94 -37.18
N HIS A 43 -14.42 -8.87 -37.98
CA HIS A 43 -13.58 -9.83 -38.70
C HIS A 43 -12.61 -9.10 -39.63
N VAL A 44 -11.32 -9.17 -39.30
CA VAL A 44 -10.22 -8.78 -40.18
C VAL A 44 -9.82 -10.01 -40.97
N THR A 45 -10.31 -10.12 -42.20
CA THR A 45 -10.06 -11.28 -43.09
C THR A 45 -8.57 -11.39 -43.44
N SER A 46 -7.99 -12.57 -43.26
CA SER A 46 -6.54 -12.81 -43.20
C SER A 46 -5.79 -12.87 -44.54
N ASP A 47 -6.35 -12.30 -45.62
CA ASP A 47 -5.83 -12.50 -46.99
C ASP A 47 -4.73 -11.52 -47.42
N GLU A 48 -4.42 -10.50 -46.60
CA GLU A 48 -3.32 -9.57 -46.89
C GLU A 48 -1.94 -10.13 -46.49
N LYS A 49 -0.94 -9.91 -47.33
CA LYS A 49 0.45 -10.37 -47.13
C LYS A 49 1.17 -9.53 -46.08
N THR A 50 0.92 -9.81 -44.81
CA THR A 50 1.57 -9.16 -43.64
C THR A 50 3.07 -9.49 -43.48
N PHE A 51 3.62 -10.38 -44.31
CA PHE A 51 5.04 -10.74 -44.28
C PHE A 51 5.93 -9.54 -44.63
N GLY A 52 6.74 -9.09 -43.67
CA GLY A 52 7.57 -7.88 -43.78
C GLY A 52 6.83 -6.57 -43.47
N ALA A 53 5.54 -6.60 -43.12
CA ALA A 53 4.80 -5.41 -42.73
C ALA A 53 5.34 -4.82 -41.40
N PRO A 54 5.54 -3.48 -41.31
CA PRO A 54 5.76 -2.79 -40.04
C PRO A 54 4.59 -3.02 -39.07
N VAL A 55 4.85 -2.94 -37.76
CA VAL A 55 3.87 -3.29 -36.72
C VAL A 55 2.57 -2.48 -36.86
N TYR A 56 2.65 -1.15 -36.96
CA TYR A 56 1.49 -0.28 -37.17
C TYR A 56 0.84 -0.36 -38.56
N ALA A 57 1.34 -1.20 -39.47
CA ALA A 57 0.70 -1.52 -40.74
C ALA A 57 -0.07 -2.87 -40.69
N LEU A 58 -0.05 -3.59 -39.56
CA LEU A 58 -0.75 -4.85 -39.42
C LEU A 58 -2.28 -4.63 -39.35
N PRO A 59 -3.10 -5.32 -40.16
CA PRO A 59 -4.55 -5.16 -40.15
C PRO A 59 -5.20 -5.38 -38.77
N SER A 60 -4.60 -6.23 -37.92
CA SER A 60 -5.08 -6.51 -36.56
C SER A 60 -4.98 -5.31 -35.59
N LEU A 61 -4.21 -4.26 -35.90
CA LEU A 61 -4.19 -3.00 -35.12
C LEU A 61 -5.23 -1.97 -35.61
N HIS A 62 -5.89 -2.24 -36.73
CA HIS A 62 -6.90 -1.35 -37.32
C HIS A 62 -8.35 -1.79 -36.97
N GLY A 63 -8.50 -2.87 -36.19
CA GLY A 63 -9.79 -3.37 -35.69
C GLY A 63 -10.03 -3.05 -34.20
N PRO A 64 -11.23 -3.33 -33.67
CA PRO A 64 -11.52 -3.17 -32.25
C PRO A 64 -10.76 -4.19 -31.41
N MET A 65 -10.12 -3.73 -30.33
CA MET A 65 -9.52 -4.61 -29.32
C MET A 65 -10.59 -5.53 -28.70
N ALA A 66 -10.24 -6.79 -28.46
CA ALA A 66 -11.08 -7.72 -27.69
C ALA A 66 -11.19 -7.27 -26.22
N ARG A 67 -12.35 -7.53 -25.60
CA ARG A 67 -12.67 -7.06 -24.24
C ARG A 67 -13.44 -8.10 -23.42
N ASP A 68 -14.54 -8.59 -23.98
CA ASP A 68 -15.52 -9.39 -23.23
C ASP A 68 -15.44 -10.90 -23.50
N VAL A 69 -14.75 -11.30 -24.59
CA VAL A 69 -14.58 -12.69 -25.03
C VAL A 69 -13.17 -12.94 -25.58
N ILE A 70 -12.75 -14.21 -25.56
CA ILE A 70 -11.54 -14.66 -26.26
C ILE A 70 -11.79 -14.57 -27.79
N PRO A 71 -10.84 -14.04 -28.60
CA PRO A 71 -10.99 -14.01 -30.06
C PRO A 71 -11.04 -15.41 -30.69
N ASP A 72 -11.86 -15.58 -31.74
CA ASP A 72 -11.93 -16.82 -32.53
C ASP A 72 -10.64 -17.12 -33.32
N HIS A 73 -9.76 -16.12 -33.50
CA HIS A 73 -8.59 -16.18 -34.37
C HIS A 73 -7.33 -15.61 -33.67
N PRO A 74 -6.12 -16.14 -33.95
CA PRO A 74 -4.88 -15.64 -33.39
C PRO A 74 -4.47 -14.28 -33.98
N MET A 75 -3.68 -13.52 -33.22
CA MET A 75 -3.08 -12.25 -33.63
C MET A 75 -1.56 -12.41 -33.82
N ASP A 76 -0.95 -11.61 -34.71
CA ASP A 76 0.51 -11.49 -34.80
C ASP A 76 1.09 -11.05 -33.44
N ALA A 77 2.11 -11.75 -32.94
CA ALA A 77 2.67 -11.49 -31.61
C ALA A 77 3.18 -10.04 -31.44
N ARG A 78 3.62 -9.38 -32.52
CA ARG A 78 4.06 -7.98 -32.51
C ARG A 78 2.88 -7.02 -32.36
N ALA A 79 1.75 -7.33 -33.00
CA ALA A 79 0.51 -6.58 -32.82
C ALA A 79 -0.06 -6.80 -31.41
N ALA A 80 -0.08 -8.04 -30.91
CA ALA A 80 -0.53 -8.33 -29.55
C ALA A 80 0.33 -7.62 -28.48
N TYR A 81 1.64 -7.56 -28.68
CA TYR A 81 2.55 -6.76 -27.86
C TYR A 81 2.22 -5.26 -27.93
N GLN A 82 1.99 -4.72 -29.13
CA GLN A 82 1.71 -3.28 -29.31
C GLN A 82 0.37 -2.87 -28.69
N VAL A 83 -0.70 -3.66 -28.87
CA VAL A 83 -1.98 -3.46 -28.18
C VAL A 83 -1.78 -3.36 -26.66
N LEU A 84 -0.93 -4.20 -26.09
CA LEU A 84 -0.60 -4.14 -24.67
C LEU A 84 0.19 -2.86 -24.30
N GLN A 85 1.13 -2.41 -25.12
CA GLN A 85 1.83 -1.13 -24.89
C GLN A 85 0.86 0.06 -24.95
N ASP A 86 0.02 0.14 -25.97
CA ASP A 86 -0.95 1.23 -26.18
C ASP A 86 -1.93 1.36 -24.99
N ILE A 87 -2.30 0.24 -24.36
CA ILE A 87 -3.09 0.21 -23.12
C ILE A 87 -2.24 0.64 -21.90
N LEU A 88 -0.99 0.19 -21.81
CA LEU A 88 -0.11 0.45 -20.67
C LEU A 88 0.41 1.89 -20.62
N ASP A 89 0.51 2.60 -21.74
CA ASP A 89 0.92 4.02 -21.82
C ASP A 89 -0.04 4.97 -21.07
N LEU A 90 -1.27 4.53 -20.77
CA LEU A 90 -2.22 5.28 -19.94
C LEU A 90 -1.87 5.24 -18.43
N ASN A 91 -0.86 4.47 -18.02
CA ASN A 91 -0.42 4.42 -16.62
C ASN A 91 0.36 5.67 -16.18
N GLY A 92 0.23 6.01 -14.90
CA GLY A 92 1.09 7.02 -14.29
C GLY A 92 2.53 6.49 -14.12
N ARG A 93 3.53 7.29 -14.55
CA ARG A 93 4.95 6.93 -14.52
C ARG A 93 5.39 6.54 -13.10
N PRO A 94 5.91 5.32 -12.85
CA PRO A 94 6.21 4.84 -11.49
C PRO A 94 7.16 5.74 -10.68
N GLY A 95 8.20 6.32 -11.31
CA GLY A 95 9.13 7.25 -10.63
C GLY A 95 8.50 8.58 -10.18
N LEU A 96 7.31 8.94 -10.68
CA LEU A 96 6.53 10.10 -10.21
C LEU A 96 5.40 9.71 -9.24
N ASN A 97 5.24 8.41 -8.96
CA ASN A 97 4.29 7.92 -7.97
C ASN A 97 4.87 8.10 -6.57
N LEU A 98 4.43 9.11 -5.82
CA LEU A 98 4.90 9.39 -4.46
C LEU A 98 3.95 8.82 -3.38
N ALA A 99 2.82 8.26 -3.79
CA ALA A 99 1.87 7.58 -2.89
C ALA A 99 2.36 6.19 -2.46
N SER A 100 3.06 5.48 -3.34
CA SER A 100 3.47 4.09 -3.12
C SER A 100 4.71 3.95 -2.25
N PHE A 101 4.69 2.98 -1.32
CA PHE A 101 5.88 2.49 -0.64
C PHE A 101 6.66 1.44 -1.46
N VAL A 102 6.06 0.88 -2.52
CA VAL A 102 6.63 -0.21 -3.32
C VAL A 102 7.73 0.33 -4.24
N THR A 103 8.88 -0.35 -4.31
CA THR A 103 10.02 0.04 -5.15
C THR A 103 9.65 0.20 -6.62
N THR A 104 10.17 1.25 -7.25
CA THR A 104 9.87 1.63 -8.65
C THR A 104 11.09 1.63 -9.57
N TYR A 105 12.20 1.07 -9.10
CA TYR A 105 13.49 1.00 -9.76
C TYR A 105 14.23 -0.26 -9.30
N CYS A 106 15.13 -0.78 -10.13
CA CYS A 106 16.15 -1.73 -9.73
C CYS A 106 17.37 -1.59 -10.67
N GLU A 107 18.50 -2.14 -10.26
CA GLU A 107 19.71 -2.15 -11.07
C GLU A 107 19.55 -3.14 -12.26
N PRO A 108 20.17 -2.89 -13.43
CA PRO A 108 19.97 -3.72 -14.63
C PRO A 108 20.22 -5.22 -14.41
N GLU A 109 21.20 -5.55 -13.58
CA GLU A 109 21.54 -6.93 -13.19
C GLU A 109 20.41 -7.59 -12.39
N ALA A 110 19.70 -6.84 -11.55
CA ALA A 110 18.54 -7.34 -10.81
C ALA A 110 17.35 -7.59 -11.76
N ALA A 111 17.13 -6.72 -12.74
CA ALA A 111 16.12 -6.91 -13.79
C ALA A 111 16.45 -8.14 -14.67
N GLN A 112 17.72 -8.34 -15.01
CA GLN A 112 18.18 -9.52 -15.74
C GLN A 112 17.94 -10.81 -14.93
N ILE A 113 18.34 -10.86 -13.66
CA ILE A 113 18.08 -12.00 -12.76
C ILE A 113 16.58 -12.31 -12.70
N MET A 114 15.72 -11.29 -12.61
CA MET A 114 14.27 -11.48 -12.61
C MET A 114 13.72 -12.01 -13.93
N ALA A 115 14.30 -11.67 -15.07
CA ALA A 115 13.89 -12.24 -16.36
C ALA A 115 14.37 -13.69 -16.52
N GLU A 116 15.62 -13.97 -16.15
CA GLU A 116 16.26 -15.30 -16.28
C GLU A 116 15.66 -16.36 -15.35
N THR A 117 15.03 -15.95 -14.24
CA THR A 117 14.41 -16.86 -13.25
C THR A 117 12.88 -16.87 -13.29
N ALA A 118 12.26 -16.15 -14.23
CA ALA A 118 10.81 -15.92 -14.25
C ALA A 118 9.98 -17.20 -14.35
N ASN A 119 10.53 -18.21 -15.06
CA ASN A 119 9.94 -19.53 -15.28
C ASN A 119 10.15 -20.52 -14.13
N LEU A 120 10.98 -20.20 -13.13
CA LEU A 120 11.21 -21.07 -11.98
C LEU A 120 10.06 -20.89 -10.98
N ASN A 121 9.50 -22.01 -10.50
CA ASN A 121 8.39 -22.04 -9.57
C ASN A 121 8.89 -22.31 -8.15
N ALA A 122 8.63 -21.41 -7.21
CA ALA A 122 9.28 -21.41 -5.90
C ALA A 122 8.81 -22.50 -4.94
N ILE A 123 7.76 -23.26 -5.28
CA ILE A 123 7.25 -24.37 -4.47
C ILE A 123 7.80 -25.73 -4.90
N ASP A 124 8.50 -25.80 -6.03
CA ASP A 124 9.06 -27.04 -6.59
C ASP A 124 10.49 -27.21 -6.04
N LEU A 125 10.59 -27.54 -4.74
CA LEU A 125 11.86 -27.43 -3.99
C LEU A 125 12.86 -28.56 -4.27
N ASP A 126 12.43 -29.68 -4.84
CA ASP A 126 13.29 -30.82 -5.22
C ASP A 126 13.88 -30.61 -6.62
N GLU A 127 13.09 -30.01 -7.51
CA GLU A 127 13.47 -29.59 -8.86
C GLU A 127 14.38 -28.34 -8.84
N TYR A 128 14.13 -27.41 -7.91
CA TYR A 128 14.87 -26.15 -7.78
C TYR A 128 15.51 -25.94 -6.39
N PRO A 129 16.34 -26.88 -5.89
CA PRO A 129 16.89 -26.83 -4.53
C PRO A 129 17.83 -25.62 -4.31
N ALA A 130 18.37 -25.05 -5.39
CA ALA A 130 19.10 -23.79 -5.34
C ALA A 130 18.22 -22.60 -4.92
N ILE A 131 16.94 -22.56 -5.32
CA ILE A 131 15.97 -21.54 -4.91
C ILE A 131 15.64 -21.70 -3.43
N ASN A 132 15.37 -22.94 -2.99
CA ASN A 132 15.16 -23.28 -1.58
C ASN A 132 16.37 -22.84 -0.71
N ALA A 133 17.59 -23.14 -1.16
CA ALA A 133 18.81 -22.70 -0.48
C ALA A 133 19.00 -21.17 -0.47
N ILE A 134 18.51 -20.46 -1.48
CA ILE A 134 18.51 -18.98 -1.52
C ILE A 134 17.45 -18.42 -0.56
N GLU A 135 16.25 -18.98 -0.52
CA GLU A 135 15.17 -18.55 0.39
C GLU A 135 15.59 -18.69 1.85
N ASN A 136 16.14 -19.85 2.25
CA ASN A 136 16.63 -20.08 3.60
C ASN A 136 17.77 -19.13 3.98
N ARG A 137 18.65 -18.76 3.03
CA ARG A 137 19.67 -17.72 3.27
C ARG A 137 19.04 -16.35 3.55
N CYS A 138 18.01 -15.97 2.81
CA CYS A 138 17.27 -14.73 3.08
C CYS A 138 16.60 -14.76 4.46
N VAL A 139 15.94 -15.86 4.83
CA VAL A 139 15.35 -16.06 6.16
C VAL A 139 16.42 -15.90 7.26
N HIS A 140 17.56 -16.58 7.15
CA HIS A 140 18.66 -16.44 8.12
C HIS A 140 19.26 -15.03 8.18
N ILE A 141 19.44 -14.36 7.04
CA ILE A 141 19.93 -12.97 6.99
C ILE A 141 18.96 -12.02 7.69
N LEU A 142 17.64 -12.17 7.48
CA LEU A 142 16.63 -11.31 8.07
C LEU A 142 16.39 -11.63 9.56
N ALA A 143 16.44 -12.90 9.96
CA ALA A 143 16.48 -13.31 11.36
C ALA A 143 17.65 -12.65 12.10
N ASN A 144 18.87 -12.70 11.53
CA ASN A 144 20.03 -12.01 12.11
C ASN A 144 19.89 -10.47 12.08
N LEU A 145 19.28 -9.91 11.03
CA LEU A 145 19.03 -8.46 10.93
C LEU A 145 18.13 -7.94 12.06
N PHE A 146 17.16 -8.76 12.50
CA PHE A 146 16.18 -8.45 13.55
C PHE A 146 16.52 -9.12 14.90
N ASN A 147 17.80 -9.47 15.12
CA ASN A 147 18.30 -10.04 16.37
C ASN A 147 17.55 -11.30 16.85
N GLY A 148 17.05 -12.10 15.92
CA GLY A 148 16.38 -13.38 16.17
C GLY A 148 17.33 -14.40 16.82
N PRO A 149 16.82 -15.28 17.71
CA PRO A 149 17.63 -16.31 18.35
C PRO A 149 18.37 -17.19 17.34
N THR A 150 19.69 -17.28 17.50
CA THR A 150 20.56 -18.20 16.75
C THR A 150 21.11 -19.26 17.71
N SER A 151 20.64 -20.49 17.54
CA SER A 151 20.96 -21.65 18.37
C SER A 151 21.61 -22.74 17.51
N SER A 152 22.59 -23.48 18.05
CA SER A 152 23.14 -24.69 17.40
C SER A 152 22.26 -25.93 17.58
N ALA A 153 21.11 -25.79 18.25
CA ALA A 153 20.02 -26.74 18.27
C ALA A 153 18.79 -26.09 17.62
N ASP A 154 18.37 -26.64 16.47
CA ASP A 154 17.47 -26.00 15.50
C ASP A 154 16.14 -25.51 16.09
N ALA A 155 15.58 -26.26 17.05
CA ALA A 155 14.29 -25.97 17.67
C ALA A 155 14.18 -24.54 18.26
N ALA A 156 15.29 -24.02 18.80
CA ALA A 156 15.37 -22.69 19.40
C ALA A 156 15.89 -21.60 18.44
N SER A 157 16.03 -21.90 17.14
CA SER A 157 16.41 -20.94 16.11
C SER A 157 15.20 -20.19 15.54
N CYS A 158 15.39 -18.95 15.12
CA CYS A 158 14.38 -18.15 14.44
C CYS A 158 14.04 -18.77 13.07
N VAL A 159 12.74 -18.99 12.81
CA VAL A 159 12.23 -19.61 11.57
C VAL A 159 11.48 -18.60 10.71
N GLY A 160 11.23 -18.91 9.44
CA GLY A 160 10.50 -18.00 8.55
C GLY A 160 10.25 -18.55 7.14
N VAL A 161 9.46 -17.79 6.36
CA VAL A 161 9.07 -18.12 4.98
C VAL A 161 9.00 -16.87 4.10
N SER A 162 9.22 -17.02 2.80
CA SER A 162 8.91 -16.00 1.80
C SER A 162 7.41 -15.94 1.50
N THR A 163 6.91 -14.72 1.32
CA THR A 163 5.52 -14.43 0.97
C THR A 163 5.48 -13.49 -0.23
N ILE A 164 4.33 -13.36 -0.88
CA ILE A 164 4.14 -12.34 -1.95
C ILE A 164 4.25 -10.91 -1.36
N GLY A 165 3.99 -10.76 -0.06
CA GLY A 165 4.08 -9.50 0.66
C GLY A 165 3.64 -9.61 2.11
N SER A 166 3.82 -8.50 2.84
CA SER A 166 3.41 -8.41 4.25
C SER A 166 1.94 -8.81 4.48
N SER A 167 1.03 -8.59 3.53
CA SER A 167 -0.39 -9.02 3.63
C SER A 167 -0.58 -10.53 3.85
N GLU A 168 0.25 -11.38 3.24
CA GLU A 168 0.23 -12.83 3.47
C GLU A 168 0.96 -13.17 4.78
N ALA A 169 2.07 -12.49 5.06
CA ALA A 169 2.83 -12.68 6.30
C ALA A 169 2.01 -12.35 7.57
N ILE A 170 1.21 -11.29 7.54
CA ILE A 170 0.26 -10.90 8.60
C ILE A 170 -0.73 -12.04 8.87
N ILE A 171 -1.30 -12.63 7.83
CA ILE A 171 -2.29 -13.70 7.96
C ILE A 171 -1.63 -14.97 8.52
N LEU A 172 -0.45 -15.36 8.01
CA LEU A 172 0.31 -16.52 8.51
C LEU A 172 0.72 -16.34 9.98
N ALA A 173 1.24 -15.17 10.35
CA ALA A 173 1.63 -14.86 11.72
C ALA A 173 0.43 -14.82 12.69
N THR A 174 -0.69 -14.22 12.26
CA THR A 174 -1.93 -14.15 13.06
C THR A 174 -2.60 -15.52 13.19
N LEU A 175 -2.55 -16.36 12.15
CA LEU A 175 -3.03 -17.74 12.20
C LEU A 175 -2.21 -18.58 13.19
N ALA A 176 -0.88 -18.43 13.18
CA ALA A 176 0.00 -19.06 14.18
C ALA A 176 -0.31 -18.58 15.61
N MET A 177 -0.56 -17.27 15.81
CA MET A 177 -0.99 -16.72 17.10
C MET A 177 -2.36 -17.26 17.56
N LYS A 178 -3.40 -17.21 16.70
CA LYS A 178 -4.73 -17.75 17.02
C LYS A 178 -4.66 -19.22 17.38
N ARG A 179 -3.88 -20.02 16.63
CA ARG A 179 -3.69 -21.44 16.92
C ARG A 179 -2.96 -21.67 18.25
N ARG A 180 -1.85 -20.98 18.48
CA ARG A 180 -1.08 -21.10 19.73
C ARG A 180 -1.89 -20.70 20.96
N TRP A 181 -2.64 -19.59 20.89
CA TRP A 181 -3.58 -19.18 21.94
C TRP A 181 -4.65 -20.26 22.18
N LYS A 182 -5.29 -20.75 21.12
CA LYS A 182 -6.32 -21.79 21.20
C LYS A 182 -5.79 -23.04 21.92
N ASN A 183 -4.61 -23.53 21.53
CA ASN A 183 -4.01 -24.71 22.14
C ASN A 183 -3.72 -24.52 23.64
N LEU A 184 -3.29 -23.32 24.06
CA LEU A 184 -3.07 -22.99 25.48
C LEU A 184 -4.39 -22.96 26.26
N ARG A 185 -5.46 -22.39 25.67
CA ARG A 185 -6.81 -22.36 26.28
C ARG A 185 -7.38 -23.76 26.44
N GLU A 186 -7.34 -24.58 25.40
CA GLU A 186 -7.84 -25.97 25.44
C GLU A 186 -7.03 -26.84 26.42
N ALA A 187 -5.70 -26.70 26.47
CA ALA A 187 -4.85 -27.38 27.45
C ALA A 187 -5.12 -26.96 28.91
N ALA A 188 -5.60 -25.72 29.12
CA ALA A 188 -6.04 -25.23 30.43
C ALA A 188 -7.52 -25.55 30.76
N GLY A 189 -8.26 -26.21 29.85
CA GLY A 189 -9.69 -26.48 30.02
C GLY A 189 -10.58 -25.23 29.90
N GLN A 190 -10.14 -24.20 29.18
CA GLN A 190 -10.78 -22.89 29.07
C GLN A 190 -11.45 -22.65 27.70
N ASP A 191 -12.41 -21.71 27.64
CA ASP A 191 -13.12 -21.34 26.40
C ASP A 191 -12.16 -20.75 25.35
N ALA A 192 -12.10 -21.39 24.17
CA ALA A 192 -11.27 -20.99 23.03
C ALA A 192 -12.10 -20.43 21.85
N THR A 193 -13.37 -20.05 22.07
CA THR A 193 -14.31 -19.67 20.99
C THR A 193 -14.32 -18.18 20.62
N LYS A 194 -13.77 -17.29 21.46
CA LYS A 194 -13.89 -15.81 21.30
C LYS A 194 -12.54 -15.07 21.21
N PRO A 195 -11.67 -15.40 20.25
CA PRO A 195 -10.39 -14.72 20.10
C PRO A 195 -10.56 -13.23 19.74
N ASN A 196 -9.77 -12.36 20.37
CA ASN A 196 -9.62 -10.96 19.98
C ASN A 196 -8.16 -10.61 19.65
N PHE A 197 -7.94 -9.47 18.99
CA PHE A 197 -6.62 -8.95 18.63
C PHE A 197 -6.59 -7.44 18.83
N VAL A 198 -5.56 -6.93 19.52
CA VAL A 198 -5.43 -5.49 19.81
C VAL A 198 -4.47 -4.82 18.82
N MET A 199 -4.85 -3.66 18.29
CA MET A 199 -4.04 -2.88 17.33
C MET A 199 -4.49 -1.41 17.25
N GLY A 200 -3.64 -0.53 16.72
CA GLY A 200 -4.01 0.86 16.44
C GLY A 200 -5.02 1.00 15.28
N ALA A 201 -5.87 2.03 15.30
CA ALA A 201 -6.80 2.32 14.19
C ALA A 201 -6.08 2.79 12.90
N ASN A 202 -4.79 3.08 12.97
CA ASN A 202 -3.86 3.41 11.90
C ASN A 202 -3.28 2.18 11.16
N VAL A 203 -3.74 0.97 11.45
CA VAL A 203 -3.33 -0.26 10.72
C VAL A 203 -3.57 -0.19 9.21
N GLN A 204 -2.77 -0.95 8.47
CA GLN A 204 -2.97 -1.22 7.06
C GLN A 204 -4.12 -2.22 6.87
N VAL A 205 -4.96 -2.03 5.85
CA VAL A 205 -6.19 -2.83 5.55
C VAL A 205 -5.97 -4.36 5.45
N ALA A 206 -4.74 -4.85 5.32
CA ALA A 206 -4.41 -6.27 5.48
C ALA A 206 -4.81 -6.82 6.86
N TRP A 207 -4.73 -6.02 7.92
CA TRP A 207 -5.18 -6.40 9.27
C TRP A 207 -6.70 -6.57 9.35
N GLU A 208 -7.48 -5.62 8.81
CA GLU A 208 -8.94 -5.78 8.68
C GLU A 208 -9.33 -7.06 7.93
N LYS A 209 -8.64 -7.35 6.83
CA LYS A 209 -8.86 -8.58 6.04
C LYS A 209 -8.48 -9.82 6.85
N CYS A 210 -7.32 -9.80 7.49
CA CYS A 210 -6.81 -10.89 8.30
C CYS A 210 -7.78 -11.27 9.43
N LEU A 211 -8.15 -10.32 10.28
CA LEU A 211 -9.04 -10.60 11.42
C LEU A 211 -10.45 -11.01 10.96
N ARG A 212 -10.94 -10.48 9.83
CA ARG A 212 -12.22 -10.88 9.22
C ARG A 212 -12.19 -12.29 8.63
N TYR A 213 -11.12 -12.66 7.91
CA TYR A 213 -10.98 -13.99 7.30
C TYR A 213 -10.60 -15.08 8.32
N LEU A 214 -9.93 -14.71 9.41
CA LEU A 214 -9.56 -15.63 10.49
C LEU A 214 -10.58 -15.68 11.63
N GLU A 215 -11.69 -14.94 11.56
CA GLU A 215 -12.72 -14.85 12.61
C GLU A 215 -12.12 -14.47 13.98
N ILE A 216 -11.67 -13.22 14.09
CA ILE A 216 -11.07 -12.64 15.30
C ILE A 216 -11.67 -11.25 15.53
N GLU A 217 -12.03 -10.93 16.77
CA GLU A 217 -12.56 -9.62 17.16
C GLU A 217 -11.45 -8.54 17.10
N PRO A 218 -11.61 -7.47 16.29
CA PRO A 218 -10.66 -6.36 16.24
C PRO A 218 -10.89 -5.38 17.39
N ARG A 219 -9.91 -5.21 18.28
CA ARG A 219 -9.91 -4.18 19.33
C ARG A 219 -9.00 -3.04 18.93
N LEU A 220 -9.60 -1.89 18.61
CA LEU A 220 -8.90 -0.74 18.07
C LEU A 220 -8.55 0.29 19.15
N VAL A 221 -7.27 0.66 19.23
CA VAL A 221 -6.85 1.91 19.88
C VAL A 221 -7.01 3.04 18.87
N TYR A 222 -8.01 3.89 19.07
CA TYR A 222 -8.31 4.99 18.16
C TYR A 222 -7.29 6.14 18.24
N CYS A 223 -7.08 6.80 17.11
CA CYS A 223 -6.23 7.98 16.99
C CYS A 223 -7.01 9.26 17.36
N SER A 224 -6.28 10.32 17.65
CA SER A 224 -6.79 11.68 17.85
C SER A 224 -6.02 12.68 16.99
N SER A 225 -6.32 13.98 17.09
CA SER A 225 -5.67 15.05 16.31
C SER A 225 -4.21 15.34 16.74
N ASP A 226 -3.82 14.86 17.92
CA ASP A 226 -2.48 14.89 18.53
C ASP A 226 -1.79 13.50 18.52
N GLN A 227 -2.51 12.42 18.80
CA GLN A 227 -1.97 11.04 18.81
C GLN A 227 -2.34 10.28 17.52
N LEU A 228 -1.43 10.28 16.54
CA LEU A 228 -1.67 9.76 15.18
C LEU A 228 -1.34 8.26 14.98
N CYS A 229 -0.77 7.59 15.99
CA CYS A 229 -0.46 6.16 16.02
C CYS A 229 -0.88 5.51 17.36
N MET A 230 -0.77 4.20 17.50
CA MET A 230 -1.25 3.48 18.69
C MET A 230 -0.64 4.01 20.01
N ASP A 231 -1.52 4.38 20.94
CA ASP A 231 -1.16 4.54 22.36
C ASP A 231 -0.98 3.16 22.99
N VAL A 232 0.26 2.84 23.37
CA VAL A 232 0.63 1.52 23.88
C VAL A 232 0.11 1.24 25.29
N ALA A 233 -0.21 2.26 26.08
CA ALA A 233 -0.87 2.08 27.38
C ALA A 233 -2.34 1.68 27.18
N LYS A 234 -3.06 2.41 26.32
CA LYS A 234 -4.43 2.03 25.92
C LYS A 234 -4.48 0.65 25.26
N ALA A 235 -3.44 0.27 24.51
CA ALA A 235 -3.32 -1.09 23.97
C ALA A 235 -3.22 -2.15 25.08
N ALA A 236 -2.36 -1.95 26.08
CA ALA A 236 -2.17 -2.92 27.17
C ALA A 236 -3.40 -3.07 28.09
N ASP A 237 -4.23 -2.01 28.18
CA ASP A 237 -5.51 -2.04 28.91
C ASP A 237 -6.62 -2.81 28.16
N LEU A 238 -6.59 -2.88 26.83
CA LEU A 238 -7.53 -3.65 26.02
C LEU A 238 -7.26 -5.17 25.97
N VAL A 239 -6.10 -5.62 26.49
CA VAL A 239 -5.69 -7.03 26.50
C VAL A 239 -6.37 -7.81 27.61
N ASP A 240 -6.97 -8.95 27.27
CA ASP A 240 -7.56 -9.93 28.20
C ASP A 240 -7.03 -11.36 27.93
N GLU A 241 -7.60 -12.37 28.59
CA GLU A 241 -7.21 -13.78 28.43
C GLU A 241 -7.60 -14.39 27.06
N ASN A 242 -8.42 -13.68 26.29
CA ASN A 242 -8.86 -14.05 24.94
C ASN A 242 -8.09 -13.31 23.83
N THR A 243 -7.21 -12.36 24.18
CA THR A 243 -6.34 -11.67 23.24
C THR A 243 -5.27 -12.62 22.71
N VAL A 244 -5.33 -12.94 21.42
CA VAL A 244 -4.35 -13.86 20.78
C VAL A 244 -3.01 -13.19 20.50
N GLY A 245 -3.01 -11.85 20.35
CA GLY A 245 -1.83 -11.04 20.12
C GLY A 245 -2.13 -9.54 20.05
N VAL A 246 -1.06 -8.74 20.03
CA VAL A 246 -1.09 -7.29 19.85
C VAL A 246 -0.17 -6.91 18.68
N CYS A 247 -0.61 -6.02 17.78
CA CYS A 247 0.19 -5.52 16.67
C CYS A 247 0.79 -4.16 17.03
N ALA A 248 2.10 -4.01 16.89
CA ALA A 248 2.78 -2.72 16.85
C ALA A 248 3.36 -2.47 15.45
N ILE A 249 3.17 -1.27 14.92
CA ILE A 249 3.53 -0.91 13.55
C ILE A 249 4.86 -0.16 13.54
N LEU A 250 5.91 -0.79 13.00
CA LEU A 250 7.18 -0.12 12.74
C LEU A 250 7.12 0.57 11.36
N GLY A 251 6.48 1.74 11.33
CA GLY A 251 6.37 2.60 10.16
C GLY A 251 4.94 2.74 9.66
N SER A 252 4.12 3.45 10.42
CA SER A 252 2.72 3.82 10.15
C SER A 252 2.52 4.21 8.69
N THR A 253 1.53 3.60 8.02
CA THR A 253 1.28 3.93 6.61
C THR A 253 0.70 5.34 6.41
N TYR A 254 0.16 5.95 7.47
CA TYR A 254 -0.41 7.30 7.46
C TYR A 254 0.67 8.37 7.61
N THR A 255 1.55 8.26 8.61
CA THR A 255 2.50 9.30 9.04
C THR A 255 3.98 8.91 8.94
N GLY A 256 4.28 7.63 8.72
CA GLY A 256 5.65 7.09 8.73
C GLY A 256 6.21 6.80 10.12
N GLU A 257 5.54 7.24 11.18
CA GLU A 257 5.96 7.11 12.57
C GLU A 257 6.08 5.64 13.04
N TYR A 258 6.99 5.40 13.98
CA TYR A 258 7.17 4.12 14.67
C TYR A 258 6.37 4.07 15.98
N GLU A 259 5.66 2.98 16.21
CA GLU A 259 5.01 2.71 17.50
C GLU A 259 6.00 2.14 18.52
N ASP A 260 5.80 2.46 19.80
CA ASP A 260 6.72 2.08 20.89
C ASP A 260 6.59 0.59 21.26
N VAL A 261 7.26 -0.25 20.46
CA VAL A 261 7.28 -1.71 20.67
C VAL A 261 7.91 -2.08 22.03
N GLN A 262 8.87 -1.29 22.53
CA GLN A 262 9.51 -1.56 23.82
C GLN A 262 8.59 -1.23 24.99
N GLY A 263 7.96 -0.04 25.00
CA GLY A 263 6.95 0.31 26.00
C GLY A 263 5.79 -0.67 25.99
N LEU A 264 5.33 -1.12 24.81
CA LEU A 264 4.32 -2.17 24.70
C LEU A 264 4.79 -3.51 25.31
N ASN A 265 6.02 -3.94 25.05
CA ASN A 265 6.61 -5.14 25.67
C ASN A 265 6.58 -5.03 27.19
N ASP A 266 7.10 -3.94 27.74
CA ASP A 266 7.30 -3.77 29.18
C ASP A 266 5.96 -3.64 29.93
N LEU A 267 4.97 -2.99 29.31
CA LEU A 267 3.58 -2.92 29.79
C LEU A 267 2.90 -4.29 29.77
N LEU A 268 3.01 -5.06 28.69
CA LEU A 268 2.39 -6.39 28.60
C LEU A 268 3.07 -7.41 29.53
N GLU A 269 4.38 -7.31 29.76
CA GLU A 269 5.02 -8.09 30.83
C GLU A 269 4.51 -7.67 32.21
N ALA A 270 4.33 -6.37 32.48
CA ALA A 270 3.78 -5.88 33.75
C ALA A 270 2.31 -6.29 33.96
N ARG A 271 1.52 -6.44 32.89
CA ARG A 271 0.18 -7.05 32.92
C ARG A 271 0.28 -8.55 33.25
N ARG A 272 1.10 -9.32 32.51
CA ARG A 272 1.28 -10.78 32.72
C ARG A 272 1.83 -11.15 34.10
N ARG A 273 2.68 -10.31 34.70
CA ARG A 273 3.17 -10.49 36.10
C ARG A 273 2.06 -10.36 37.15
N LYS A 274 0.97 -9.65 36.85
CA LYS A 274 -0.19 -9.47 37.73
C LYS A 274 -1.30 -10.49 37.43
N ASP A 275 -1.44 -10.90 36.18
CA ASP A 275 -2.44 -11.86 35.72
C ASP A 275 -1.79 -12.87 34.74
N ALA A 276 -1.61 -14.10 35.22
CA ALA A 276 -1.00 -15.18 34.47
C ALA A 276 -1.87 -15.73 33.31
N SER A 277 -3.14 -15.32 33.21
CA SER A 277 -4.00 -15.67 32.07
C SER A 277 -3.65 -14.89 30.79
N ILE A 278 -2.94 -13.76 30.92
CA ILE A 278 -2.54 -12.90 29.80
C ILE A 278 -1.37 -13.53 29.02
N THR A 279 -1.73 -14.40 28.08
CA THR A 279 -0.80 -15.15 27.21
C THR A 279 -0.48 -14.43 25.89
N ALA A 280 -1.10 -13.28 25.62
CA ALA A 280 -0.92 -12.46 24.42
C ALA A 280 0.56 -12.11 24.15
N MET A 281 0.96 -12.16 22.88
CA MET A 281 2.32 -11.83 22.41
C MET A 281 2.27 -10.69 21.38
N ILE A 282 3.41 -10.02 21.16
CA ILE A 282 3.54 -8.95 20.18
C ILE A 282 3.86 -9.53 18.80
N HIS A 283 3.15 -9.05 17.80
CA HIS A 283 3.57 -9.09 16.40
C HIS A 283 4.04 -7.69 15.99
N VAL A 284 5.15 -7.60 15.24
CA VAL A 284 5.61 -6.32 14.70
C VAL A 284 5.32 -6.27 13.19
N ASP A 285 4.40 -5.38 12.80
CA ASP A 285 4.22 -5.01 11.39
C ASP A 285 5.36 -4.07 10.98
N ALA A 286 6.53 -4.67 10.74
CA ALA A 286 7.72 -3.99 10.25
C ALA A 286 7.75 -3.93 8.72
N ALA A 287 6.58 -3.99 8.04
CA ALA A 287 6.46 -4.06 6.59
C ALA A 287 7.28 -2.99 5.86
N SER A 288 7.39 -1.80 6.45
CA SER A 288 8.23 -0.70 5.97
C SER A 288 9.51 -0.56 6.81
N GLY A 289 9.41 -0.38 8.13
CA GLY A 289 10.54 -0.01 8.98
C GLY A 289 11.59 -1.09 9.19
N GLY A 290 11.27 -2.37 8.95
CA GLY A 290 12.21 -3.49 9.09
C GLY A 290 13.42 -3.38 8.17
N PHE A 291 13.28 -2.74 7.00
CA PHE A 291 14.41 -2.43 6.13
C PHE A 291 14.99 -1.01 6.33
N VAL A 292 14.53 -0.26 7.33
CA VAL A 292 15.01 1.11 7.63
C VAL A 292 15.79 1.13 8.95
N ALA A 293 15.11 0.87 10.07
CA ALA A 293 15.68 1.05 11.41
C ALA A 293 17.00 0.28 11.64
N PRO A 294 17.17 -1.00 11.25
CA PRO A 294 18.44 -1.74 11.44
C PRO A 294 19.68 -1.16 10.74
N PHE A 295 19.51 -0.17 9.87
CA PHE A 295 20.60 0.50 9.16
C PHE A 295 20.88 1.90 9.68
N VAL A 296 19.85 2.68 10.05
CA VAL A 296 20.00 4.09 10.49
C VAL A 296 19.81 4.34 11.99
N ALA A 297 19.08 3.47 12.69
CA ALA A 297 18.86 3.50 14.14
C ALA A 297 19.00 2.08 14.73
N PRO A 298 20.19 1.45 14.64
CA PRO A 298 20.39 0.05 15.00
C PRO A 298 20.22 -0.24 16.51
N ASP A 299 20.39 0.79 17.33
CA ASP A 299 20.22 0.80 18.78
C ASP A 299 18.74 0.85 19.20
N LEU A 300 17.82 1.32 18.35
CA LEU A 300 16.37 1.26 18.59
C LEU A 300 15.94 -0.19 18.83
N VAL A 301 15.33 -0.46 19.99
CA VAL A 301 14.94 -1.82 20.41
C VAL A 301 13.48 -2.07 20.07
N TRP A 302 13.23 -2.80 18.98
CA TRP A 302 11.88 -3.07 18.46
C TRP A 302 11.63 -4.52 18.06
N ASP A 303 12.69 -5.33 17.98
CA ASP A 303 12.70 -6.64 17.31
C ASP A 303 12.75 -7.81 18.31
N PHE A 304 13.29 -8.97 17.90
CA PHE A 304 13.40 -10.14 18.76
C PHE A 304 14.30 -9.94 20.01
N ARG A 305 15.01 -8.81 20.15
CA ARG A 305 15.57 -8.38 21.45
C ARG A 305 14.50 -8.31 22.56
N LEU A 306 13.28 -7.91 22.22
CA LEU A 306 12.15 -7.84 23.15
C LEU A 306 11.57 -9.25 23.38
N PRO A 307 11.39 -9.72 24.62
CA PRO A 307 10.94 -11.09 24.91
C PRO A 307 9.52 -11.40 24.44
N LEU A 308 8.63 -10.40 24.35
CA LEU A 308 7.25 -10.60 23.91
C LEU A 308 7.06 -10.51 22.40
N VAL A 309 8.07 -10.13 21.61
CA VAL A 309 8.01 -10.20 20.15
C VAL A 309 8.12 -11.66 19.71
N ALA A 310 6.99 -12.22 19.27
CA ALA A 310 6.87 -13.61 18.83
C ALA A 310 7.06 -13.77 17.32
N SER A 311 6.67 -12.77 16.53
CA SER A 311 6.83 -12.77 15.07
C SER A 311 6.91 -11.35 14.49
N ILE A 312 7.51 -11.24 13.31
CA ILE A 312 7.76 -9.98 12.59
C ILE A 312 7.44 -10.21 11.11
N ASN A 313 6.72 -9.28 10.47
CA ASN A 313 6.60 -9.25 9.01
C ASN A 313 7.50 -8.16 8.39
N VAL A 314 8.00 -8.38 7.16
CA VAL A 314 8.68 -7.31 6.40
C VAL A 314 8.44 -7.45 4.89
N SER A 315 8.20 -6.34 4.18
CA SER A 315 8.12 -6.35 2.71
C SER A 315 9.45 -5.95 2.09
N SER A 316 10.20 -6.92 1.55
CA SER A 316 11.37 -6.64 0.71
C SER A 316 11.03 -5.74 -0.48
N HIS A 317 9.79 -5.82 -0.99
CA HIS A 317 9.33 -4.95 -2.06
C HIS A 317 9.02 -3.49 -1.66
N LYS A 318 9.25 -3.08 -0.41
CA LYS A 318 9.22 -1.67 0.04
C LYS A 318 10.66 -1.15 0.21
N TYR A 319 11.05 -0.79 1.42
CA TYR A 319 12.40 -0.32 1.74
C TYR A 319 13.49 -1.41 1.63
N GLY A 320 13.12 -2.67 1.38
CA GLY A 320 14.07 -3.72 1.01
C GLY A 320 14.57 -3.65 -0.44
N PHE A 321 14.12 -2.66 -1.22
CA PHE A 321 14.57 -2.33 -2.58
C PHE A 321 14.32 -3.41 -3.66
N CYS A 322 13.38 -4.33 -3.41
CA CYS A 322 12.94 -5.31 -4.41
C CYS A 322 11.73 -4.77 -5.21
N LEU A 323 11.53 -5.25 -6.43
CA LEU A 323 10.28 -5.02 -7.16
C LEU A 323 9.09 -5.76 -6.50
N PRO A 324 7.82 -5.35 -6.75
CA PRO A 324 6.65 -6.00 -6.18
C PRO A 324 6.63 -7.52 -6.40
N GLY A 325 6.32 -8.27 -5.34
CA GLY A 325 6.26 -9.73 -5.36
C GLY A 325 6.95 -10.45 -4.19
N ILE A 326 7.70 -9.75 -3.32
CA ILE A 326 8.39 -10.37 -2.18
C ILE A 326 8.18 -9.67 -0.82
N GLY A 327 7.81 -10.46 0.18
CA GLY A 327 7.85 -10.17 1.61
C GLY A 327 8.23 -11.41 2.42
N TRP A 328 8.21 -11.29 3.74
CA TRP A 328 8.67 -12.33 4.66
C TRP A 328 7.83 -12.35 5.93
N ALA A 329 7.63 -13.56 6.47
CA ALA A 329 7.16 -13.80 7.83
C ALA A 329 8.27 -14.50 8.62
N LEU A 330 8.58 -14.01 9.82
CA LEU A 330 9.57 -14.60 10.72
C LEU A 330 8.94 -14.87 12.10
N TRP A 331 9.31 -15.98 12.73
CA TRP A 331 8.90 -16.37 14.10
C TRP A 331 10.12 -16.63 14.97
N ARG A 332 10.06 -16.18 16.23
CA ARG A 332 11.16 -16.20 17.20
C ARG A 332 11.80 -17.58 17.40
N SER A 333 10.99 -18.63 17.39
CA SER A 333 11.39 -20.04 17.43
C SER A 333 10.28 -20.90 16.84
N HIS A 334 10.53 -22.21 16.67
CA HIS A 334 9.48 -23.18 16.29
C HIS A 334 8.28 -23.19 17.27
N ASP A 335 8.46 -22.80 18.54
CA ASP A 335 7.38 -22.75 19.54
C ASP A 335 6.30 -21.68 19.26
N PHE A 336 6.58 -20.79 18.31
CA PHE A 336 5.66 -19.75 17.83
C PHE A 336 5.02 -20.09 16.48
N LEU A 337 5.36 -21.25 15.89
CA LEU A 337 4.76 -21.80 14.69
C LEU A 337 4.20 -23.22 14.97
N PRO A 338 2.92 -23.33 15.40
CA PRO A 338 2.29 -24.61 15.73
C PRO A 338 2.37 -25.61 14.57
N LYS A 339 2.84 -26.83 14.86
CA LYS A 339 3.22 -27.85 13.86
C LYS A 339 2.04 -28.29 12.98
N GLU A 340 0.84 -28.29 13.53
CA GLU A 340 -0.42 -28.59 12.85
C GLU A 340 -0.88 -27.53 11.83
N LEU A 341 -0.13 -26.43 11.66
CA LEU A 341 -0.28 -25.48 10.56
C LEU A 341 0.73 -25.72 9.42
N VAL A 342 1.77 -26.53 9.65
CA VAL A 342 2.84 -26.77 8.66
C VAL A 342 2.55 -28.05 7.90
N PHE A 343 2.49 -27.96 6.57
CA PHE A 343 2.15 -29.07 5.69
C PHE A 343 3.41 -29.76 5.18
N SER A 344 3.46 -31.09 5.27
CA SER A 344 4.43 -31.92 4.57
C SER A 344 3.87 -32.33 3.22
N VAL A 345 4.59 -32.06 2.14
CA VAL A 345 4.22 -32.42 0.76
C VAL A 345 5.32 -33.30 0.17
N ASP A 346 4.98 -34.47 -0.37
CA ASP A 346 5.94 -35.49 -0.85
C ASP A 346 5.77 -35.88 -2.34
N TYR A 347 4.68 -35.45 -3.00
CA TYR A 347 4.42 -35.80 -4.40
C TYR A 347 5.38 -35.15 -5.42
N LEU A 348 6.23 -34.21 -4.97
CA LEU A 348 7.32 -33.59 -5.72
C LEU A 348 8.68 -34.26 -5.40
N GLY A 349 8.68 -35.57 -5.17
CA GLY A 349 9.91 -36.39 -5.04
C GLY A 349 10.44 -36.57 -3.61
N SER A 350 10.36 -35.54 -2.76
CA SER A 350 10.82 -35.61 -1.36
C SER A 350 9.91 -34.84 -0.38
N PRO A 351 9.90 -35.18 0.93
CA PRO A 351 9.07 -34.50 1.92
C PRO A 351 9.50 -33.04 2.19
N GLN A 352 8.68 -32.09 1.74
CA GLN A 352 8.87 -30.65 1.82
C GLN A 352 7.94 -30.03 2.86
N MET A 353 8.48 -29.27 3.82
CA MET A 353 7.71 -28.59 4.86
C MET A 353 7.33 -27.17 4.42
N THR A 354 6.03 -26.86 4.40
CA THR A 354 5.50 -25.61 3.82
C THR A 354 4.50 -24.93 4.77
N PHE A 355 4.53 -23.58 4.80
CA PHE A 355 3.54 -22.76 5.52
C PHE A 355 3.32 -21.42 4.81
N THR A 356 2.61 -21.48 3.68
CA THR A 356 2.24 -20.32 2.84
C THR A 356 0.75 -20.38 2.50
N LEU A 357 0.16 -19.25 2.06
CA LEU A 357 -1.20 -19.23 1.52
C LEU A 357 -1.20 -19.48 0.00
N ASN A 358 -0.14 -19.03 -0.67
CA ASN A 358 0.12 -19.34 -2.07
C ASN A 358 0.83 -20.69 -2.22
N PHE A 359 0.54 -21.40 -3.30
CA PHE A 359 1.30 -22.58 -3.74
C PHE A 359 2.30 -22.16 -4.83
N SER A 360 2.04 -22.46 -6.11
CA SER A 360 2.90 -22.05 -7.22
C SER A 360 3.03 -20.53 -7.31
N LYS A 361 4.28 -20.04 -7.37
CA LYS A 361 4.65 -18.62 -7.48
C LYS A 361 6.02 -18.50 -8.14
N SER A 362 6.29 -17.43 -8.88
CA SER A 362 7.61 -17.24 -9.53
C SER A 362 8.71 -17.02 -8.47
N SER A 363 9.87 -17.65 -8.69
CA SER A 363 11.05 -17.52 -7.81
C SER A 363 11.81 -16.20 -7.96
N SER A 364 11.57 -15.44 -9.03
CA SER A 364 12.33 -14.21 -9.33
C SER A 364 12.37 -13.17 -8.22
N PRO A 365 11.28 -12.90 -7.47
CA PRO A 365 11.33 -11.97 -6.34
C PRO A 365 12.22 -12.45 -5.18
N ILE A 366 12.39 -13.77 -5.01
CA ILE A 366 13.27 -14.38 -4.00
C ILE A 366 14.74 -14.25 -4.43
N CYS A 367 15.03 -14.57 -5.70
CA CYS A 367 16.36 -14.37 -6.31
C CYS A 367 16.79 -12.90 -6.24
N MET A 368 15.89 -11.98 -6.56
CA MET A 368 16.12 -10.54 -6.46
C MET A 368 16.40 -10.10 -5.02
N ALA A 369 15.61 -10.58 -4.04
CA ALA A 369 15.84 -10.25 -2.63
C ALA A 369 17.23 -10.69 -2.15
N TYR A 370 17.68 -11.90 -2.54
CA TYR A 370 19.02 -12.36 -2.22
C TYR A 370 20.11 -11.51 -2.89
N TYR A 371 19.95 -11.18 -4.18
CA TYR A 371 20.84 -10.27 -4.89
C TYR A 371 20.99 -8.94 -4.13
N VAL A 372 19.88 -8.27 -3.79
CA VAL A 372 19.93 -6.97 -3.10
C VAL A 372 20.60 -7.11 -1.73
N LEU A 373 20.24 -8.13 -0.94
CA LEU A 373 20.85 -8.37 0.38
C LEU A 373 22.38 -8.50 0.31
N ILE A 374 22.92 -9.28 -0.63
CA ILE A 374 24.39 -9.49 -0.75
C ILE A 374 25.10 -8.34 -1.47
N ARG A 375 24.47 -7.69 -2.45
CA ARG A 375 25.04 -6.57 -3.22
C ARG A 375 25.13 -5.29 -2.39
N TYR A 376 24.10 -4.99 -1.60
CA TYR A 376 24.05 -3.76 -0.81
C TYR A 376 24.75 -3.97 0.53
N GLY A 377 24.41 -5.05 1.24
CA GLY A 377 24.81 -5.26 2.63
C GLY A 377 24.41 -4.10 3.56
N ARG A 378 24.83 -4.17 4.83
CA ARG A 378 24.49 -3.12 5.81
C ARG A 378 24.99 -1.72 5.41
N ALA A 379 26.09 -1.62 4.65
CA ALA A 379 26.66 -0.34 4.21
C ALA A 379 25.93 0.28 3.01
N GLY A 380 25.42 -0.52 2.07
CA GLY A 380 24.64 -0.04 0.93
C GLY A 380 23.25 0.42 1.36
N TYR A 381 22.53 -0.40 2.15
CA TYR A 381 21.23 -0.01 2.73
C TYR A 381 21.34 1.29 3.53
N ARG A 382 22.34 1.41 4.43
CA ARG A 382 22.60 2.63 5.20
C ARG A 382 22.76 3.87 4.31
N ARG A 383 23.66 3.82 3.32
CA ARG A 383 23.92 4.96 2.41
C ARG A 383 22.68 5.43 1.66
N VAL A 384 21.82 4.49 1.22
CA VAL A 384 20.55 4.85 0.58
C VAL A 384 19.64 5.54 1.58
N MET A 385 19.40 4.95 2.76
CA MET A 385 18.51 5.53 3.76
C MET A 385 18.98 6.91 4.24
N GLU A 386 20.27 7.10 4.53
CA GLU A 386 20.87 8.40 4.86
C GLU A 386 20.58 9.47 3.78
N GLY A 387 20.66 9.09 2.49
CA GLY A 387 20.29 9.95 1.37
C GLY A 387 18.80 10.28 1.30
N LEU A 388 17.92 9.33 1.67
CA LEU A 388 16.48 9.54 1.75
C LEU A 388 16.11 10.45 2.94
N TYR A 389 16.69 10.26 4.14
CA TYR A 389 16.48 11.17 5.27
C TYR A 389 16.98 12.58 4.94
N LYS A 390 18.18 12.74 4.36
CA LYS A 390 18.67 14.07 3.93
C LYS A 390 17.69 14.76 2.98
N THR A 391 17.07 14.01 2.07
CA THR A 391 16.09 14.55 1.13
C THR A 391 14.74 14.85 1.81
N ALA A 392 14.28 13.99 2.73
CA ALA A 392 13.07 14.20 3.52
C ALA A 392 13.18 15.42 4.45
N THR A 393 14.35 15.64 5.07
CA THR A 393 14.63 16.84 5.89
C THR A 393 14.56 18.11 5.06
N MET A 394 15.16 18.11 3.86
CA MET A 394 15.10 19.24 2.93
C MET A 394 13.66 19.54 2.49
N LEU A 395 12.89 18.51 2.10
CA LEU A 395 11.48 18.65 1.74
C LEU A 395 10.66 19.21 2.90
N THR A 396 10.83 18.67 4.11
CA THR A 396 10.09 19.12 5.31
C THR A 396 10.42 20.56 5.68
N GLN A 397 11.69 20.97 5.64
CA GLN A 397 12.10 22.36 5.88
C GLN A 397 11.49 23.30 4.84
N ALA A 398 11.52 22.94 3.56
CA ALA A 398 10.94 23.75 2.49
C ALA A 398 9.41 23.86 2.62
N ILE A 399 8.70 22.76 2.86
CA ILE A 399 7.24 22.73 3.05
C ILE A 399 6.81 23.54 4.28
N ALA A 400 7.52 23.42 5.41
CA ALA A 400 7.26 24.23 6.59
C ALA A 400 7.53 25.73 6.34
N SER A 401 8.57 26.06 5.56
CA SER A 401 8.90 27.46 5.22
C SER A 401 7.84 28.18 4.37
N MET A 402 6.90 27.45 3.75
CA MET A 402 5.74 28.04 3.06
C MET A 402 4.70 28.63 4.03
N GLY A 403 4.74 28.29 5.33
CA GLY A 403 3.80 28.78 6.35
C GLY A 403 2.36 28.25 6.26
N LEU A 404 2.00 27.57 5.17
CA LEU A 404 0.65 27.05 4.90
C LEU A 404 0.38 25.66 5.50
N PHE A 405 1.43 24.89 5.78
CA PHE A 405 1.34 23.46 6.07
C PHE A 405 1.88 23.09 7.45
N ARG A 406 1.15 22.20 8.16
CA ARG A 406 1.64 21.48 9.34
C ARG A 406 2.18 20.11 8.91
N THR A 407 3.47 19.87 9.11
CA THR A 407 4.06 18.53 8.98
C THR A 407 3.53 17.61 10.08
N LEU A 408 3.26 16.35 9.74
CA LEU A 408 2.72 15.30 10.62
C LEU A 408 3.68 14.11 10.75
N SER A 409 4.61 13.95 9.83
CA SER A 409 5.66 12.92 9.84
C SER A 409 6.87 13.35 10.65
N LYS A 410 7.38 12.45 11.49
CA LYS A 410 8.64 12.64 12.21
C LYS A 410 9.83 12.26 11.31
N ILE A 411 10.72 13.22 11.04
CA ILE A 411 11.90 13.02 10.18
C ILE A 411 13.14 12.70 11.03
N ASP A 412 13.01 11.68 11.87
CA ASP A 412 14.10 11.16 12.70
C ASP A 412 14.25 9.64 12.47
N PRO A 413 15.46 9.11 12.20
CA PRO A 413 15.74 7.68 12.06
C PRO A 413 15.20 6.78 13.19
N HIS A 414 15.08 7.30 14.41
CA HIS A 414 14.61 6.58 15.59
C HIS A 414 13.09 6.67 15.78
N GLU A 415 12.41 7.64 15.16
CA GLU A 415 10.96 7.86 15.33
C GLU A 415 10.10 7.60 14.09
N GLY A 416 10.69 7.49 12.88
CA GLY A 416 9.89 7.28 11.67
C GLY A 416 10.66 7.01 10.38
N LEU A 417 9.90 6.64 9.34
CA LEU A 417 10.36 6.38 7.97
C LEU A 417 10.80 7.67 7.26
N PRO A 418 11.67 7.60 6.23
CA PRO A 418 12.02 8.75 5.40
C PRO A 418 10.88 9.07 4.41
N LEU A 419 9.82 9.69 4.91
CA LEU A 419 8.68 10.20 4.16
C LEU A 419 8.20 11.52 4.76
N VAL A 420 7.49 12.33 3.99
CA VAL A 420 6.90 13.58 4.47
C VAL A 420 5.39 13.50 4.37
N SER A 421 4.68 13.56 5.49
CA SER A 421 3.23 13.79 5.53
C SER A 421 2.92 15.16 6.11
N PHE A 422 1.92 15.82 5.54
CA PHE A 422 1.55 17.19 5.92
C PHE A 422 0.07 17.46 5.63
N ALA A 423 -0.49 18.45 6.31
CA ALA A 423 -1.85 18.96 6.12
C ALA A 423 -1.84 20.48 6.08
N LEU A 424 -2.90 21.12 5.60
CA LEU A 424 -3.10 22.56 5.80
C LEU A 424 -3.11 22.90 7.29
N ALA A 425 -2.42 23.97 7.68
CA ALA A 425 -2.35 24.41 9.07
C ALA A 425 -3.72 24.93 9.55
N ASN A 426 -4.36 25.79 8.74
CA ASN A 426 -5.69 26.35 8.99
C ASN A 426 -6.64 26.00 7.82
N PRO A 427 -7.17 24.77 7.72
CA PRO A 427 -7.97 24.33 6.56
C PRO A 427 -9.32 25.05 6.38
N LYS A 428 -9.68 25.98 7.28
CA LYS A 428 -10.86 26.86 7.16
C LYS A 428 -10.56 28.19 6.47
N ASP A 429 -9.28 28.55 6.35
CA ASP A 429 -8.83 29.83 5.79
C ASP A 429 -8.58 29.73 4.26
N HIS A 430 -8.76 28.54 3.68
CA HIS A 430 -8.49 28.23 2.28
C HIS A 430 -9.76 27.71 1.57
N ALA A 431 -9.95 28.10 0.30
CA ALA A 431 -11.06 27.60 -0.52
C ALA A 431 -10.79 26.19 -1.10
N TRP A 432 -9.51 25.82 -1.20
CA TRP A 432 -8.98 24.55 -1.69
C TRP A 432 -8.49 23.67 -0.53
N ASP A 433 -8.38 22.36 -0.77
CA ASP A 433 -7.90 21.37 0.21
C ASP A 433 -6.81 20.42 -0.34
N GLU A 434 -6.38 19.48 0.50
CA GLU A 434 -5.37 18.47 0.17
C GLU A 434 -5.68 17.66 -1.10
N PHE A 435 -6.95 17.42 -1.42
CA PHE A 435 -7.38 16.70 -2.63
C PHE A 435 -7.25 17.57 -3.87
N ASP A 436 -7.54 18.88 -3.77
CA ASP A 436 -7.31 19.83 -4.86
C ASP A 436 -5.81 19.99 -5.13
N LEU A 437 -4.99 20.05 -4.07
CA LEU A 437 -3.52 20.09 -4.18
C LEU A 437 -2.95 18.84 -4.87
N ALA A 438 -3.41 17.65 -4.49
CA ALA A 438 -3.03 16.41 -5.17
C ALA A 438 -3.56 16.34 -6.62
N HIS A 439 -4.71 16.93 -6.91
CA HIS A 439 -5.24 17.03 -8.28
C HIS A 439 -4.42 17.97 -9.17
N GLN A 440 -4.00 19.13 -8.65
CA GLN A 440 -3.13 20.06 -9.40
C GLN A 440 -1.75 19.46 -9.67
N LEU A 441 -1.09 18.90 -8.65
CA LEU A 441 0.19 18.21 -8.82
C LEU A 441 0.13 17.06 -9.85
N ARG A 442 -1.05 16.44 -10.03
CA ARG A 442 -1.26 15.41 -11.06
C ARG A 442 -1.21 15.94 -12.49
N GLN A 443 -1.46 17.23 -12.73
CA GLN A 443 -1.29 17.85 -14.05
C GLN A 443 0.20 17.89 -14.48
N ARG A 444 1.12 17.89 -13.51
CA ARG A 444 2.57 17.78 -13.71
C ARG A 444 3.07 16.32 -13.71
N GLY A 445 2.17 15.35 -13.58
CA GLY A 445 2.46 13.91 -13.59
C GLY A 445 2.77 13.29 -12.23
N TRP A 446 2.89 14.08 -11.16
CA TRP A 446 3.08 13.59 -9.80
C TRP A 446 1.84 12.84 -9.31
N ILE A 447 2.04 11.76 -8.54
CA ILE A 447 0.93 11.01 -7.94
C ILE A 447 1.08 11.04 -6.42
N LEU A 448 0.35 11.94 -5.77
CA LEU A 448 0.28 12.02 -4.32
C LEU A 448 -1.07 11.46 -3.85
N PRO A 449 -1.11 10.80 -2.68
CA PRO A 449 -2.34 10.44 -2.02
C PRO A 449 -2.77 11.64 -1.14
N ALA A 450 -3.97 12.15 -1.40
CA ALA A 450 -4.74 12.92 -0.42
C ALA A 450 -5.80 11.99 0.18
N TYR A 451 -5.91 12.00 1.51
CA TYR A 451 -6.78 11.07 2.24
C TYR A 451 -7.15 11.65 3.62
N HIS A 452 -8.20 11.10 4.22
CA HIS A 452 -8.51 11.33 5.63
C HIS A 452 -7.62 10.46 6.52
N MET A 453 -7.27 10.97 7.69
CA MET A 453 -6.58 10.24 8.75
C MET A 453 -7.46 9.09 9.29
N ALA A 454 -6.85 8.20 10.07
CA ALA A 454 -7.54 7.12 10.77
C ALA A 454 -8.76 7.62 11.60
N PRO A 455 -9.76 6.76 11.87
CA PRO A 455 -10.96 7.16 12.63
C PRO A 455 -10.66 7.86 13.96
N HIS A 456 -11.56 8.78 14.32
CA HIS A 456 -11.50 9.67 15.50
C HIS A 456 -10.45 10.80 15.46
N ALA A 457 -9.53 10.86 14.49
CA ALA A 457 -8.67 12.02 14.24
C ALA A 457 -9.42 13.20 13.55
N GLU A 458 -10.60 13.58 14.08
CA GLU A 458 -11.40 14.76 13.71
C GLU A 458 -11.72 14.96 12.20
N GLY A 459 -11.60 13.89 11.40
CA GLY A 459 -11.75 13.96 9.93
C GLY A 459 -10.58 14.65 9.23
N GLN A 460 -9.46 14.88 9.93
CA GLN A 460 -8.26 15.52 9.42
C GLN A 460 -7.84 14.92 8.07
N LYS A 461 -7.52 15.79 7.11
CA LYS A 461 -6.96 15.42 5.81
C LYS A 461 -5.43 15.48 5.88
N LEU A 462 -4.76 14.75 5.00
CA LEU A 462 -3.31 14.85 4.80
C LEU A 462 -2.89 14.44 3.39
N VAL A 463 -1.76 14.99 2.97
CA VAL A 463 -0.96 14.56 1.81
C VAL A 463 0.26 13.77 2.32
N ARG A 464 0.73 12.76 1.56
CA ARG A 464 1.96 12.02 1.87
C ARG A 464 2.88 11.85 0.67
N VAL A 465 4.14 12.25 0.84
CA VAL A 465 5.25 12.04 -0.10
C VAL A 465 6.13 10.93 0.45
N VAL A 466 6.10 9.74 -0.17
CA VAL A 466 6.98 8.62 0.19
C VAL A 466 8.26 8.69 -0.66
N LEU A 467 9.41 8.84 0.00
CA LEU A 467 10.71 8.80 -0.67
C LEU A 467 11.19 7.35 -0.72
N ARG A 468 11.44 6.86 -1.94
CA ARG A 468 12.04 5.54 -2.22
C ARG A 468 13.43 5.73 -2.79
N GLN A 469 14.20 4.64 -2.94
CA GLN A 469 15.56 4.63 -3.46
C GLN A 469 15.80 5.51 -4.70
N ASP A 470 14.85 5.57 -5.65
CA ASP A 470 15.00 6.37 -6.87
C ASP A 470 14.62 7.86 -6.72
N PHE A 471 14.13 8.29 -5.56
CA PHE A 471 13.79 9.68 -5.28
C PHE A 471 15.03 10.47 -4.80
N SER A 472 15.80 10.99 -5.78
CA SER A 472 16.99 11.80 -5.52
C SER A 472 16.67 13.21 -5.00
N TYR A 473 17.67 13.85 -4.39
CA TYR A 473 17.60 15.23 -3.91
C TYR A 473 17.05 16.21 -4.97
N ASN A 474 17.59 16.15 -6.19
CA ASN A 474 17.17 16.97 -7.32
C ASN A 474 15.71 16.69 -7.75
N ARG A 475 15.22 15.45 -7.58
CA ARG A 475 13.79 15.12 -7.80
C ARG A 475 12.92 15.77 -6.71
N GLY A 476 13.44 15.91 -5.50
CA GLY A 476 12.86 16.72 -4.43
C GLY A 476 12.76 18.20 -4.77
N GLU A 477 13.82 18.80 -5.31
CA GLU A 477 13.82 20.21 -5.75
C GLU A 477 12.79 20.47 -6.87
N LEU A 478 12.72 19.58 -7.87
CA LEU A 478 11.71 19.65 -8.92
C LEU A 478 10.27 19.49 -8.36
N PHE A 479 10.08 18.59 -7.39
CA PHE A 479 8.80 18.44 -6.70
C PHE A 479 8.42 19.71 -5.91
N LEU A 480 9.36 20.35 -5.21
CA LEU A 480 9.09 21.60 -4.48
C LEU A 480 8.74 22.76 -5.41
N ALA A 481 9.38 22.86 -6.58
CA ALA A 481 9.03 23.86 -7.58
C ALA A 481 7.59 23.67 -8.10
N ASP A 482 7.22 22.43 -8.46
CA ASP A 482 5.85 22.11 -8.88
C ASP A 482 4.82 22.24 -7.74
N LEU A 483 5.20 21.95 -6.49
CA LEU A 483 4.37 22.16 -5.30
C LEU A 483 4.09 23.65 -5.07
N LYS A 484 5.11 24.52 -5.19
CA LYS A 484 4.90 25.96 -5.08
C LYS A 484 3.96 26.46 -6.18
N HIS A 485 4.20 26.08 -7.44
CA HIS A 485 3.33 26.49 -8.56
C HIS A 485 1.89 25.98 -8.39
N ALA A 486 1.68 24.76 -7.86
CA ALA A 486 0.35 24.24 -7.56
C ALA A 486 -0.36 25.06 -6.47
N VAL A 487 0.36 25.44 -5.41
CA VAL A 487 -0.16 26.32 -4.35
C VAL A 487 -0.48 27.73 -4.87
N ASP A 488 0.43 28.33 -5.64
CA ASP A 488 0.22 29.64 -6.27
C ASP A 488 -1.07 29.62 -7.12
N ALA A 489 -1.19 28.66 -8.02
CA ALA A 489 -2.33 28.51 -8.92
C ALA A 489 -3.65 28.24 -8.18
N LEU A 490 -3.63 27.48 -7.07
CA LEU A 490 -4.83 27.24 -6.26
C LEU A 490 -5.27 28.47 -5.45
N ASN A 491 -4.34 29.34 -5.07
CA ASN A 491 -4.66 30.62 -4.42
C ASN A 491 -5.25 31.67 -5.38
N GLU A 492 -5.01 31.53 -6.69
CA GLU A 492 -5.62 32.38 -7.74
C GLU A 492 -7.02 31.90 -8.18
N MET A 493 -7.46 30.70 -7.77
CA MET A 493 -8.73 30.12 -8.21
C MET A 493 -9.92 30.51 -7.32
N ASP A 494 -11.01 30.96 -7.95
CA ASP A 494 -12.28 31.15 -7.26
C ASP A 494 -12.99 29.81 -6.92
N THR A 495 -13.95 29.89 -6.00
CA THR A 495 -14.72 28.73 -5.52
C THR A 495 -15.47 28.00 -6.65
N ALA A 496 -15.94 28.70 -7.67
CA ALA A 496 -16.67 28.10 -8.79
C ALA A 496 -15.73 27.32 -9.72
N HIS A 497 -14.50 27.79 -9.91
CA HIS A 497 -13.45 27.08 -10.63
C HIS A 497 -13.01 25.83 -9.87
N LEU A 498 -12.78 25.95 -8.54
CA LEU A 498 -12.45 24.80 -7.68
C LEU A 498 -13.57 23.75 -7.68
N GLU A 499 -14.84 24.16 -7.55
CA GLU A 499 -15.96 23.24 -7.70
C GLU A 499 -16.01 22.55 -9.08
N HIS A 500 -15.70 23.27 -10.16
CA HIS A 500 -15.65 22.71 -11.50
C HIS A 500 -14.54 21.64 -11.61
N GLN A 501 -13.33 21.91 -11.11
CA GLN A 501 -12.26 20.91 -11.04
C GLN A 501 -12.66 19.70 -10.19
N ARG A 502 -13.24 19.91 -8.99
CA ARG A 502 -13.74 18.83 -8.11
C ARG A 502 -14.80 17.96 -8.79
N ARG A 503 -15.70 18.53 -9.60
CA ARG A 503 -16.66 17.79 -10.44
C ARG A 503 -15.97 17.01 -11.55
N HIS A 504 -15.03 17.63 -12.27
CA HIS A 504 -14.29 16.99 -13.36
C HIS A 504 -13.41 15.83 -12.86
N ALA A 505 -12.69 15.99 -11.75
CA ALA A 505 -11.87 14.96 -11.14
C ALA A 505 -12.68 13.71 -10.77
N LYS A 506 -13.87 13.89 -10.18
CA LYS A 506 -14.82 12.79 -9.89
C LYS A 506 -15.31 12.10 -11.16
N ALA A 507 -15.60 12.86 -12.22
CA ALA A 507 -16.00 12.30 -13.51
C ALA A 507 -14.87 11.48 -14.18
N MET A 508 -13.62 11.95 -14.12
CA MET A 508 -12.46 11.21 -14.65
C MET A 508 -12.15 9.95 -13.84
N GLN A 509 -12.31 9.97 -12.51
CA GLN A 509 -12.23 8.77 -11.69
C GLN A 509 -13.31 7.75 -12.08
N ALA A 510 -14.55 8.20 -12.30
CA ALA A 510 -15.61 7.33 -12.82
C ALA A 510 -15.31 6.82 -14.24
N TRP A 511 -14.73 7.62 -15.12
CA TRP A 511 -14.35 7.18 -16.47
C TRP A 511 -13.28 6.07 -16.45
N SER A 512 -12.37 6.08 -15.46
CA SER A 512 -11.43 4.96 -15.25
C SER A 512 -12.12 3.63 -14.87
N SER A 513 -13.41 3.65 -14.47
CA SER A 513 -14.24 2.46 -14.31
C SER A 513 -15.03 2.06 -15.56
N VAL A 514 -15.02 2.85 -16.64
CA VAL A 514 -15.56 2.42 -17.95
C VAL A 514 -14.63 1.39 -18.59
N LEU A 515 -13.31 1.51 -18.37
CA LEU A 515 -12.33 0.43 -18.60
C LEU A 515 -12.54 -0.79 -17.68
N ARG A 516 -13.47 -0.72 -16.72
CA ARG A 516 -13.86 -1.79 -15.80
C ARG A 516 -15.35 -2.16 -15.96
N ARG A 517 -15.87 -2.18 -17.20
CA ARG A 517 -17.18 -2.80 -17.51
C ARG A 517 -17.14 -4.34 -17.40
N GLY A 518 -16.66 -4.86 -16.27
CA GLY A 518 -16.63 -6.27 -15.89
C GLY A 518 -17.00 -6.41 -14.41
N SER A 519 -17.81 -7.41 -14.06
CA SER A 519 -18.52 -7.49 -12.78
C SER A 519 -17.66 -7.96 -11.59
N HIS A 520 -16.64 -7.19 -11.22
CA HIS A 520 -15.96 -7.39 -9.94
C HIS A 520 -16.81 -6.92 -8.75
N VAL A 521 -16.77 -7.68 -7.66
CA VAL A 521 -17.57 -7.47 -6.43
C VAL A 521 -17.12 -6.20 -5.70
N SER A 522 -17.70 -5.06 -6.08
CA SER A 522 -17.42 -3.75 -5.48
C SER A 522 -18.66 -2.84 -5.39
N LYS A 523 -19.86 -3.43 -5.25
CA LYS A 523 -21.05 -2.71 -4.73
C LYS A 523 -20.97 -2.57 -3.19
N GLY A 524 -19.87 -1.99 -2.71
CA GLY A 524 -19.74 -1.53 -1.33
C GLY A 524 -20.26 -0.10 -1.20
N LYS A 525 -20.96 0.20 -0.10
CA LYS A 525 -21.33 1.58 0.24
C LYS A 525 -20.09 2.42 0.56
N SER A 526 -20.19 3.74 0.49
CA SER A 526 -19.12 4.65 0.91
C SER A 526 -18.76 4.44 2.38
N HIS A 527 -17.46 4.47 2.69
CA HIS A 527 -16.95 4.48 4.06
C HIS A 527 -17.15 5.86 4.71
N SER A 528 -18.40 6.18 5.01
CA SER A 528 -18.83 7.34 5.81
C SER A 528 -19.68 6.93 7.01
N ASP A 529 -20.46 5.85 6.87
CA ASP A 529 -21.58 5.56 7.76
C ASP A 529 -21.32 4.34 8.68
N VAL A 530 -20.15 4.32 9.34
CA VAL A 530 -19.85 3.36 10.44
C VAL A 530 -19.96 4.05 11.81
N GLY A 531 -20.86 5.03 11.92
CA GLY A 531 -21.30 5.65 13.17
C GLY A 531 -22.44 4.86 13.82
N GLY A 532 -22.22 3.57 14.09
CA GLY A 532 -23.24 2.65 14.61
C GLY A 532 -23.56 2.90 16.09
N VAL A 533 -24.57 3.74 16.36
CA VAL A 533 -25.14 3.88 17.72
C VAL A 533 -25.79 2.55 18.13
N ILE A 534 -25.38 2.01 19.28
CA ILE A 534 -26.00 0.84 19.89
C ILE A 534 -27.33 1.27 20.53
N ASP A 535 -28.45 0.97 19.88
CA ASP A 535 -29.77 1.05 20.50
C ASP A 535 -30.14 -0.30 21.17
N HIS A 536 -30.77 -0.22 22.35
CA HIS A 536 -31.12 -1.35 23.19
C HIS A 536 -32.43 -2.05 22.74
N LYS A 537 -32.39 -2.78 21.62
CA LYS A 537 -33.20 -3.99 21.40
C LYS A 537 -32.52 -4.93 20.39
N GLY A 538 -32.12 -6.12 20.84
CA GLY A 538 -31.67 -7.17 19.93
C GLY A 538 -32.86 -7.82 19.21
N ASN A 539 -32.78 -7.90 17.88
CA ASN A 539 -33.49 -8.91 17.09
C ASN A 539 -32.77 -9.10 15.75
N LEU A 540 -32.56 -10.35 15.35
CA LEU A 540 -31.94 -10.71 14.06
C LEU A 540 -33.00 -10.71 12.96
N GLY A 541 -32.79 -9.92 11.91
CA GLY A 541 -33.58 -9.93 10.68
C GLY A 541 -32.68 -10.25 9.48
N VAL A 542 -33.03 -11.30 8.73
CA VAL A 542 -32.22 -11.82 7.60
C VAL A 542 -32.58 -11.10 6.30
N CYS A 543 -31.56 -10.66 5.56
CA CYS A 543 -31.56 -10.41 4.11
C CYS A 543 -30.13 -10.54 3.56
#